data_AF-A0A7D7KLW8-F1
#
_entry.id   AF-A0A7D7KLW8-F1
#
_cell.length_a   1.000
_cell.length_b   1.000
_cell.length_c   1.000
_cell.angle_alpha   90.00
_cell.angle_beta   90.00
_cell.angle_gamma   90.00
#
_symmetry.space_group_name_H-M   'P 1'
#
loop_
_entity.id
_entity.type
_entity.pdbx_description
1 polymer ?
#
loop_
_entity_poly.entity_id
_entity_poly.type
_entity_poly.pdbx_seq_one_letter_code
_entity_poly.pdbx_strand_id
1 'polypeptide(L)'
;MGTEYVKRERMDAIRDGIKSGELIGMPVFAYVHSGATIRAAETNPFNCPWDSGQSGFVYCTREAAKAAAGSARLTGRIKAQALAALVAQVEAFDGELN
;
A
#
# COMPACT_ATOMS: atom_id res chain seq x y z
N MET A 1 -1.73 -10.62 10.91
CA MET A 1 -2.58 -10.49 9.70
C MET A 1 -4.01 -10.31 10.16
N GLY A 2 -4.64 -9.16 9.87
CA GLY A 2 -6.02 -8.88 10.23
C GLY A 2 -6.95 -9.22 9.07
N THR A 3 -7.83 -10.20 9.25
CA THR A 3 -8.89 -10.57 8.31
C THR A 3 -10.15 -9.74 8.60
N GLU A 4 -10.11 -8.44 8.28
CA GLU A 4 -11.33 -7.65 8.16
C GLU A 4 -11.74 -7.61 6.68
N TYR A 5 -12.95 -8.09 6.38
CA TYR A 5 -13.56 -7.85 5.09
C TYR A 5 -13.84 -6.36 4.98
N VAL A 6 -12.99 -5.66 4.26
CA VAL A 6 -13.09 -4.22 4.08
C VAL A 6 -14.29 -3.95 3.18
N LYS A 7 -15.42 -3.51 3.76
CA LYS A 7 -16.56 -3.00 2.99
C LYS A 7 -16.06 -1.92 2.03
N ARG A 8 -16.69 -1.78 0.85
CA ARG A 8 -16.30 -0.82 -0.18
C ARG A 8 -16.11 0.60 0.38
N GLU A 9 -16.97 1.00 1.31
CA GLU A 9 -16.90 2.24 2.08
C GLU A 9 -15.56 2.45 2.80
N ARG A 10 -14.99 1.39 3.38
CA ARG A 10 -13.71 1.48 4.08
C ARG A 10 -12.54 1.54 3.11
N MET A 11 -12.61 0.88 1.95
CA MET A 11 -11.63 1.06 0.87
C MET A 11 -11.66 2.51 0.35
N ASP A 12 -12.85 3.09 0.22
CA ASP A 12 -13.02 4.48 -0.17
C ASP A 12 -12.48 5.44 0.90
N ALA A 13 -12.76 5.18 2.18
CA ALA A 13 -12.20 5.98 3.28
C ALA A 13 -10.67 5.93 3.32
N ILE A 14 -10.05 4.77 3.05
CA ILE A 14 -8.59 4.65 2.96
C ILE A 14 -8.06 5.43 1.76
N ARG A 15 -8.70 5.28 0.60
CA ARG A 15 -8.36 6.02 -0.63
C ARG A 15 -8.42 7.53 -0.38
N ASP A 16 -9.48 8.00 0.26
CA ASP A 16 -9.69 9.42 0.55
C ASP A 16 -8.71 9.92 1.60
N GLY A 17 -8.41 9.11 2.63
CA GLY A 17 -7.37 9.41 3.62
C GLY A 17 -5.97 9.51 3.02
N ILE A 18 -5.64 8.67 2.03
CA ILE A 18 -4.37 8.78 1.30
C ILE A 18 -4.36 10.05 0.42
N LYS A 19 -5.46 10.34 -0.28
CA LYS A 19 -5.59 11.55 -1.12
C LYS A 19 -5.53 12.84 -0.31
N SER A 20 -6.16 12.88 0.86
CA SER A 20 -6.15 14.04 1.76
C SER A 20 -4.81 14.22 2.49
N GLY A 21 -3.95 13.20 2.48
CA GLY A 21 -2.68 13.18 3.20
C GLY A 21 -2.80 12.87 4.70
N GLU A 22 -3.98 12.47 5.15
CA GLU A 22 -4.21 11.92 6.50
C GLU A 22 -3.50 10.58 6.69
N LEU A 23 -3.44 9.78 5.63
CA LEU A 23 -2.69 8.52 5.57
C LEU A 23 -1.51 8.64 4.63
N ILE A 24 -0.47 7.85 4.89
CA ILE A 24 0.68 7.70 4.00
C ILE A 24 0.60 6.29 3.42
N GLY A 25 0.39 6.19 2.11
CA GLY A 25 0.21 4.90 1.46
C GLY A 25 0.06 5.01 -0.04
N MET A 26 -0.06 3.87 -0.71
CA MET A 26 -0.25 3.77 -2.15
C MET A 26 -1.08 2.54 -2.52
N PRO A 27 -1.66 2.50 -3.74
CA PRO A 27 -2.37 1.32 -4.24
C PRO A 27 -1.48 0.08 -4.33
N VAL A 28 -2.09 -1.08 -4.12
CA VAL A 28 -1.47 -2.40 -4.39
C VAL A 28 -2.25 -3.06 -5.52
N PHE A 29 -1.53 -3.47 -6.55
CA PHE A 29 -2.03 -4.21 -7.70
C PHE A 29 -1.65 -5.67 -7.56
N ALA A 30 -2.53 -6.56 -7.99
CA ALA A 30 -2.26 -7.99 -8.09
C ALA A 30 -2.32 -8.42 -9.56
N TYR A 31 -1.50 -9.40 -9.91
CA TYR A 31 -1.58 -10.16 -11.15
C TYR A 31 -1.64 -11.65 -10.81
N VAL A 32 -2.62 -12.36 -11.35
CA VAL A 32 -2.88 -13.77 -11.03
C VAL A 32 -3.00 -14.58 -12.32
N HIS A 33 -1.94 -15.35 -12.64
CA HIS A 33 -1.90 -16.25 -13.79
C HIS A 33 -0.93 -17.40 -13.50
N SER A 34 -1.46 -18.57 -13.11
CA SER A 34 -0.67 -19.75 -12.67
C SER A 34 0.23 -19.52 -11.43
N GLY A 35 0.03 -18.39 -10.74
CA GLY A 35 0.76 -17.90 -9.58
C GLY A 35 0.18 -16.53 -9.22
N ALA A 36 0.64 -15.91 -8.13
CA ALA A 36 0.22 -14.57 -7.74
C ALA A 36 1.43 -13.67 -7.54
N THR A 37 1.38 -12.48 -8.11
CA THR A 37 2.34 -11.42 -7.78
C THR A 37 1.60 -10.14 -7.43
N ILE A 38 2.14 -9.39 -6.48
CA ILE A 38 1.59 -8.11 -6.06
C ILE A 38 2.65 -7.02 -6.13
N ARG A 39 2.22 -5.79 -6.47
CA ARG A 39 3.08 -4.63 -6.62
C ARG A 39 2.41 -3.41 -6.01
N ALA A 40 3.13 -2.66 -5.19
CA ALA A 40 2.71 -1.35 -4.73
C ALA A 40 3.14 -0.29 -5.76
N ALA A 41 2.18 0.43 -6.34
CA ALA A 41 2.44 1.41 -7.41
C ALA A 41 1.34 2.47 -7.50
N GLU A 42 1.66 3.63 -8.07
CA GLU A 42 0.68 4.71 -8.33
C GLU A 42 -0.30 4.36 -9.47
N THR A 43 0.12 3.51 -10.40
CA THR A 43 -0.67 3.04 -11.55
C THR A 43 -0.46 1.54 -11.74
N ASN A 44 -1.38 0.86 -12.46
CA ASN A 44 -1.27 -0.58 -12.68
C ASN A 44 0.03 -0.91 -13.42
N PRO A 45 0.98 -1.64 -12.82
CA PRO A 45 2.25 -1.99 -13.47
C PRO A 45 2.12 -3.19 -14.41
N PHE A 46 0.97 -3.87 -14.42
CA PHE A 46 0.72 -5.07 -15.22
C PHE A 46 -0.04 -4.72 -16.50
N ASN A 47 0.34 -5.38 -17.60
CA ASN A 47 -0.26 -5.13 -18.92
C ASN A 47 -1.46 -6.04 -19.23
N CYS A 48 -1.81 -7.00 -18.36
CA CYS A 48 -2.92 -7.92 -18.61
C CYS A 48 -4.22 -7.41 -17.96
N PRO A 49 -5.21 -6.92 -18.72
CA PRO A 49 -6.43 -6.35 -18.14
C PRO A 49 -7.38 -7.39 -17.53
N TRP A 50 -7.23 -8.67 -17.90
CA TRP A 50 -8.07 -9.76 -17.41
C TRP A 50 -7.57 -10.33 -16.09
N ASP A 51 -6.25 -10.46 -15.98
CA ASP A 51 -5.59 -11.14 -14.86
C ASP A 51 -4.93 -10.16 -13.89
N SER A 52 -5.06 -8.85 -14.10
CA SER A 52 -4.53 -7.83 -13.19
C SER A 52 -5.52 -6.73 -12.82
N GLY A 53 -5.35 -6.16 -11.63
CA GLY A 53 -6.14 -5.04 -11.17
C GLY A 53 -5.68 -4.53 -9.81
N GLN A 54 -6.26 -3.41 -9.38
CA GLN A 54 -6.04 -2.91 -8.03
C GLN A 54 -6.70 -3.85 -7.02
N SER A 55 -5.90 -4.48 -6.17
CA SER A 55 -6.38 -5.40 -5.13
C SER A 55 -6.57 -4.72 -3.78
N GLY A 56 -5.93 -3.57 -3.53
CA GLY A 56 -6.05 -2.85 -2.26
C GLY A 56 -5.13 -1.65 -2.12
N PHE A 57 -4.73 -1.38 -0.88
CA PHE A 57 -3.80 -0.31 -0.49
C PHE A 57 -2.85 -0.80 0.58
N VAL A 58 -1.61 -0.31 0.54
CA VAL A 58 -0.66 -0.39 1.65
C VAL A 58 -0.55 0.99 2.25
N TYR A 59 -0.73 1.12 3.58
CA TYR A 59 -0.77 2.44 4.23
C TYR A 59 -0.37 2.37 5.70
N CYS A 60 0.02 3.52 6.24
CA CYS A 60 0.23 3.74 7.65
C CYS A 60 -0.31 5.12 8.08
N THR A 61 -0.50 5.29 9.39
CA THR A 61 -0.85 6.59 9.97
C THR A 61 0.37 7.50 10.04
N ARG A 62 0.14 8.82 10.13
CA ARG A 62 1.23 9.80 10.29
C ARG A 62 1.98 9.57 11.60
N GLU A 63 1.29 9.12 12.63
CA GLU A 63 1.80 8.77 13.95
C GLU A 63 2.76 7.59 13.85
N ALA A 64 2.37 6.54 13.13
CA ALA A 64 3.23 5.37 12.91
C ALA A 64 4.50 5.75 12.14
N ALA A 65 4.37 6.55 11.07
CA ALA A 65 5.52 7.03 10.30
C ALA A 65 6.49 7.89 11.14
N LYS A 66 5.94 8.79 11.98
CA LYS A 66 6.71 9.60 12.94
C LYS A 66 7.43 8.72 13.97
N ALA A 67 6.73 7.75 14.54
CA ALA A 67 7.28 6.83 15.53
C ALA A 67 8.41 5.97 14.94
N ALA A 68 8.21 5.41 13.75
CA ALA A 68 9.24 4.63 13.05
C ALA A 68 10.48 5.46 12.71
N ALA A 69 10.32 6.76 12.43
CA ALA A 69 11.41 7.68 12.15
C ALA A 69 12.00 8.36 13.41
N GLY A 70 11.45 8.11 14.60
CA GLY A 70 11.88 8.76 15.84
C GLY A 70 11.72 10.29 15.83
N SER A 71 10.75 10.83 15.09
CA SER A 71 10.60 12.27 14.89
C SER A 71 9.22 12.79 15.30
N ALA A 72 9.19 13.95 15.95
CA ALA A 72 7.94 14.63 16.31
C ALA A 72 7.20 15.25 15.12
N ARG A 73 7.88 15.50 13.99
CA ARG A 73 7.32 16.15 12.81
C ARG A 73 7.32 15.22 11.61
N LEU A 74 6.23 15.26 10.84
CA LEU A 74 6.19 14.59 9.54
C LEU A 74 6.85 15.49 8.50
N THR A 75 8.04 15.12 8.05
CA THR A 75 8.76 15.80 6.96
C THR A 75 8.58 15.05 5.64
N GLY A 76 8.87 15.69 4.51
CA GLY A 76 8.87 15.02 3.20
C GLY A 76 9.80 13.81 3.15
N ARG A 77 10.95 13.88 3.83
CA ARG A 77 11.88 12.76 3.99
C ARG A 77 11.24 11.59 4.73
N ILE A 78 10.56 11.84 5.85
CA ILE A 78 9.90 10.79 6.63
C ILE A 78 8.76 10.16 5.84
N LYS A 79 7.99 10.97 5.08
CA LYS A 79 6.96 10.45 4.18
C LYS A 79 7.56 9.52 3.12
N ALA A 80 8.67 9.92 2.49
CA ALA A 80 9.36 9.09 1.50
C ALA A 80 9.92 7.79 2.10
N GLN A 81 10.51 7.86 3.30
CA GLN A 81 10.99 6.68 4.03
C GLN A 81 9.85 5.72 4.38
N ALA A 82 8.71 6.26 4.84
CA ALA A 82 7.52 5.45 5.12
C ALA A 82 6.99 4.78 3.86
N LEU A 83 6.87 5.50 2.73
CA LEU A 83 6.45 4.91 1.46
C LEU A 83 7.40 3.82 0.98
N ALA A 84 8.71 4.05 1.05
CA ALA A 84 9.71 3.04 0.68
C ALA A 84 9.61 1.78 1.56
N ALA A 85 9.39 1.95 2.86
CA ALA A 85 9.21 0.82 3.77
C ALA A 85 7.92 0.04 3.49
N LEU A 86 6.84 0.73 3.11
CA LEU A 86 5.57 0.08 2.72
C LEU A 86 5.73 -0.71 1.42
N VAL A 87 6.44 -0.15 0.43
CA VAL A 87 6.76 -0.86 -0.83
C VAL A 87 7.59 -2.11 -0.53
N ALA A 88 8.63 -1.99 0.28
CA ALA A 88 9.48 -3.12 0.66
C ALA A 88 8.71 -4.23 1.40
N GLN A 89 7.70 -3.90 2.21
CA GLN A 89 6.82 -4.89 2.83
C GLN A 89 5.97 -5.65 1.81
N VAL A 90 5.47 -4.95 0.78
CA VAL A 90 4.71 -5.57 -0.31
C VAL A 90 5.61 -6.49 -1.13
N GLU A 91 6.84 -6.05 -1.45
CA GLU A 91 7.83 -6.87 -2.16
C GLU A 91 8.27 -8.10 -1.34
N ALA A 92 8.44 -7.96 -0.02
CA ALA A 92 8.76 -9.09 0.84
C ALA A 92 7.61 -10.12 0.86
N PHE A 93 6.36 -9.66 0.93
CA PHE A 93 5.20 -10.55 0.90
C PHE A 93 4.98 -11.18 -0.49
N ASP A 94 5.26 -10.45 -1.57
CA ASP A 94 5.27 -10.98 -2.94
C ASP A 94 6.21 -12.18 -3.08
N GLY A 95 7.37 -12.13 -2.42
CA GLY A 95 8.31 -13.25 -2.35
C GLY A 95 7.80 -14.49 -1.62
N GLU A 96 6.74 -14.38 -0.80
CA GLU A 96 6.10 -15.51 -0.12
C GLU A 96 4.92 -16.12 -0.91
N LEU A 97 4.47 -15.46 -1.99
CA LEU A 97 3.31 -15.88 -2.79
C LEU A 97 3.64 -16.92 -3.87
N ASN A 98 4.91 -17.27 -4.06
CA ASN A 98 5.41 -18.16 -5.10
C ASN A 98 6.33 -19.23 -4.51
#